data_AF-A0A935J7U4-F1
#
_entry.id   AF-A0A935J7U4-F1
#
_cell.length_a   1.000
_cell.length_b   1.000
_cell.length_c   1.000
_cell.angle_alpha   90.00
_cell.angle_beta   90.00
_cell.angle_gamma   90.00
#
_symmetry.space_group_name_H-M   'P 1'
#
loop_
_entity.id
_entity.type
_entity.pdbx_description
1 polymer ?
#
loop_
_entity_poly.entity_id
_entity_poly.type
_entity_poly.pdbx_seq_one_letter_code
_entity_poly.pdbx_strand_id
1 'polypeptide(L)'
;MSAPQADPPVWVVDPAMPGENLPPSGRSLFDRLFAVREKGVEGHETAGYDIPFPFTKLLTRLDTQLKRDPNSLLYPAKRVLIPLGRSLQRTAAAPDYFLFPRVVVAVDSPPSVPSGLLLKDRLYIGYQEKSDVLEVISYNESAGRFEFQLVKNYRAGAKPQVFYANRTLCYACHQNGAPIFSRALWDETNANPKVAALLSASGKDFYGIPPERGVDIPYAIDIAIKRANGFALTQRLWQEGCGGKDRPALRCRAGLFTAALRHALSDGRKGTVAPPKATATPLCFVPKPVDAGPADWPSARRTSPIAIPCRI
;
A
#
# COMPACT_ATOMS: atom_id res chain seq x y z
N MET A 1 -19.85 -9.91 40.23
CA MET A 1 -19.89 -8.87 39.18
C MET A 1 -19.26 -9.48 37.94
N SER A 2 -20.06 -9.74 36.91
CA SER A 2 -19.56 -10.30 35.64
C SER A 2 -18.67 -9.27 34.95
N ALA A 3 -17.52 -9.69 34.43
CA ALA A 3 -16.67 -8.82 33.62
C ALA A 3 -17.48 -8.31 32.42
N PRO A 4 -17.34 -7.03 32.03
CA PRO A 4 -18.02 -6.51 30.85
C PRO A 4 -17.63 -7.35 29.64
N GLN A 5 -18.63 -7.84 28.91
CA GLN A 5 -18.42 -8.60 27.70
C GLN A 5 -17.77 -7.68 26.67
N ALA A 6 -16.60 -8.07 26.16
CA ALA A 6 -15.91 -7.28 25.14
C ALA A 6 -16.76 -7.25 23.86
N ASP A 7 -16.82 -6.08 23.23
CA ASP A 7 -17.47 -5.93 21.93
C ASP A 7 -16.84 -6.87 20.90
N PRO A 8 -17.65 -7.40 19.94
CA PRO A 8 -17.13 -8.26 18.90
C PRO A 8 -16.09 -7.52 18.05
N PRO A 9 -15.06 -8.23 17.54
CA PRO A 9 -14.06 -7.61 16.68
C PRO A 9 -14.72 -7.04 15.42
N VAL A 10 -14.36 -5.81 15.08
CA VAL A 10 -14.88 -5.09 13.92
C VAL A 10 -13.81 -5.05 12.83
N TRP A 11 -14.22 -5.27 11.58
CA TRP A 11 -13.34 -5.09 10.43
C TRP A 11 -12.85 -3.65 10.34
N VAL A 12 -11.54 -3.48 10.15
CA VAL A 12 -10.97 -2.17 9.82
C VAL A 12 -11.33 -1.77 8.39
N VAL A 13 -11.21 -2.74 7.48
CA VAL A 13 -11.65 -2.66 6.09
C VAL A 13 -12.52 -3.89 5.84
N ASP A 14 -13.77 -3.67 5.46
CA ASP A 14 -14.68 -4.74 5.06
C ASP A 14 -14.63 -4.89 3.53
N PRO A 15 -14.14 -6.02 2.99
CA PRO A 15 -14.09 -6.24 1.54
C PRO A 15 -15.46 -6.23 0.86
N ALA A 16 -16.54 -6.53 1.59
CA ALA A 16 -17.90 -6.50 1.07
C ALA A 16 -18.48 -5.07 0.99
N MET A 17 -17.82 -4.10 1.65
CA MET A 17 -18.22 -2.69 1.66
C MET A 17 -17.07 -1.80 1.14
N PRO A 18 -16.78 -1.81 -0.17
CA PRO A 18 -15.67 -1.06 -0.75
C PRO A 18 -15.79 0.47 -0.63
N GLY A 19 -17.00 0.98 -0.39
CA GLY A 19 -17.32 2.40 -0.28
C GLY A 19 -17.30 3.14 -1.62
N GLU A 20 -17.52 4.46 -1.56
CA GLU A 20 -17.59 5.34 -2.73
C GLU A 20 -16.29 5.40 -3.54
N ASN A 21 -16.41 5.43 -4.87
CA ASN A 21 -15.29 5.49 -5.82
C ASN A 21 -14.42 6.74 -5.62
N LEU A 22 -15.09 7.87 -5.39
CA LEU A 22 -14.43 9.13 -5.07
C LEU A 22 -14.04 9.18 -3.58
N PRO A 23 -12.94 9.86 -3.24
CA PRO A 23 -12.53 10.04 -1.86
C PRO A 23 -13.59 10.85 -1.11
N PRO A 24 -14.03 10.42 0.09
CA PRO A 24 -14.99 11.18 0.90
C PRO A 24 -14.39 12.47 1.46
N SER A 25 -13.06 12.56 1.54
CA SER A 25 -12.33 13.74 1.99
C SER A 25 -10.91 13.74 1.40
N GLY A 26 -10.34 14.94 1.26
CA GLY A 26 -8.97 15.12 0.76
C GLY A 26 -8.75 14.57 -0.64
N ARG A 27 -7.48 14.23 -0.94
CA ARG A 27 -7.05 13.76 -2.25
C ARG A 27 -5.98 12.69 -2.08
N SER A 28 -5.90 11.79 -3.06
CA SER A 28 -4.84 10.79 -3.11
C SER A 28 -3.46 11.45 -3.25
N LEU A 29 -2.39 10.76 -2.84
CA LEU A 29 -1.03 11.27 -3.04
C LEU A 29 -0.67 11.43 -4.52
N PHE A 30 -1.25 10.62 -5.41
CA PHE A 30 -1.08 10.80 -6.85
C PHE A 30 -1.70 12.11 -7.34
N ASP A 31 -2.90 12.45 -6.88
CA ASP A 31 -3.51 13.75 -7.15
C ASP A 31 -2.65 14.89 -6.65
N ARG A 32 -2.08 14.76 -5.44
CA ARG A 32 -1.20 15.80 -4.87
C ARG A 32 0.09 16.00 -5.66
N LEU A 33 0.56 14.97 -6.37
CA LEU A 33 1.78 15.05 -7.18
C LEU A 33 1.54 15.70 -8.55
N PHE A 34 0.40 15.41 -9.18
CA PHE A 34 0.22 15.67 -10.61
C PHE A 34 -0.96 16.58 -10.95
N ALA A 35 -1.89 16.84 -10.02
CA ALA A 35 -2.98 17.76 -10.31
C ALA A 35 -2.47 19.20 -10.41
N VAL A 36 -2.86 19.89 -11.47
CA VAL A 36 -2.53 21.28 -11.74
C VAL A 36 -3.81 22.10 -11.90
N ARG A 37 -3.69 23.42 -11.68
CA ARG A 37 -4.74 24.37 -12.06
C ARG A 37 -4.24 25.13 -13.29
N GLU A 38 -4.95 25.00 -14.39
CA GLU A 38 -4.69 25.79 -15.60
C GLU A 38 -5.60 27.02 -15.57
N LYS A 39 -5.05 28.22 -15.79
CA LYS A 39 -5.86 29.42 -16.00
C LYS A 39 -6.40 29.42 -17.43
N GLY A 40 -7.71 29.34 -17.59
CA GLY A 40 -8.37 29.44 -18.89
C GLY A 40 -8.36 30.87 -19.45
N VAL A 41 -8.69 30.97 -20.75
CA VAL A 41 -8.67 32.22 -21.56
C VAL A 41 -9.62 33.30 -21.02
N GLU A 42 -10.64 32.92 -20.23
CA GLU A 42 -11.63 33.83 -19.63
C GLU A 42 -11.53 33.91 -18.09
N GLY A 43 -10.40 33.48 -17.50
CA GLY A 43 -10.22 33.48 -16.05
C GLY A 43 -10.90 32.31 -15.31
N HIS A 44 -11.57 31.41 -16.03
CA HIS A 44 -12.04 30.14 -15.48
C HIS A 44 -10.86 29.18 -15.27
N GLU A 45 -10.60 28.78 -14.02
CA GLU A 45 -9.58 27.76 -13.71
C GLU A 45 -10.09 26.37 -14.09
N THR A 46 -9.42 25.69 -15.04
CA THR A 46 -9.69 24.27 -15.32
C THR A 46 -8.72 23.41 -14.52
N ALA A 47 -9.27 22.53 -13.68
CA ALA A 47 -8.48 21.51 -12.99
C ALA A 47 -8.00 20.46 -14.02
N GLY A 48 -6.68 20.22 -14.05
CA GLY A 48 -6.04 19.31 -14.96
C GLY A 48 -5.01 18.41 -14.26
N TYR A 49 -4.31 17.60 -15.06
CA TYR A 49 -3.20 16.78 -14.60
C TYR A 49 -1.99 16.97 -15.52
N ASP A 50 -0.83 17.22 -14.93
CA ASP A 50 0.46 17.24 -15.61
C ASP A 50 1.18 15.92 -15.32
N ILE A 51 0.85 14.88 -16.09
CA ILE A 51 1.47 13.55 -15.98
C ILE A 51 2.52 13.43 -17.09
N PRO A 52 3.82 13.37 -16.76
CA PRO A 52 4.87 13.35 -17.77
C PRO A 52 4.81 12.11 -18.68
N PHE A 53 5.00 12.31 -19.98
CA PHE A 53 5.18 11.26 -20.99
C PHE A 53 6.50 11.50 -21.76
N PRO A 54 7.28 10.48 -22.14
CA PRO A 54 7.05 9.03 -21.96
C PRO A 54 7.23 8.54 -20.52
N PHE A 55 6.97 7.24 -20.28
CA PHE A 55 7.03 6.61 -18.96
C PHE A 55 8.34 6.88 -18.21
N THR A 56 9.47 6.96 -18.91
CA THR A 56 10.77 7.34 -18.32
C THR A 56 10.75 8.73 -17.66
N LYS A 57 10.03 9.72 -18.22
CA LYS A 57 9.88 11.04 -17.59
C LYS A 57 9.02 11.00 -16.34
N LEU A 58 7.99 10.15 -16.31
CA LEU A 58 7.19 9.92 -15.10
C LEU A 58 8.06 9.31 -14.00
N LEU A 59 8.87 8.30 -14.34
CA LEU A 59 9.82 7.67 -13.41
C LEU A 59 10.84 8.68 -12.88
N THR A 60 11.44 9.50 -13.75
CA THR A 60 12.36 10.56 -13.33
C THR A 60 11.67 11.58 -12.40
N ARG A 61 10.46 12.03 -12.75
CA ARG A 61 9.70 12.97 -11.92
C ARG A 61 9.42 12.36 -10.55
N LEU A 62 9.03 11.09 -10.49
CA LEU A 62 8.83 10.38 -9.23
C LEU A 62 10.12 10.28 -8.41
N ASP A 63 11.23 9.87 -9.02
CA ASP A 63 12.51 9.70 -8.33
C ASP A 63 13.03 11.00 -7.71
N THR A 64 12.75 12.17 -8.31
CA THR A 64 13.14 13.47 -7.72
C THR A 64 12.46 13.77 -6.37
N GLN A 65 11.34 13.10 -6.09
CA GLN A 65 10.63 13.24 -4.81
C GLN A 65 11.26 12.38 -3.70
N LEU A 66 12.21 11.50 -4.04
CA LEU A 66 12.67 10.44 -3.16
C LEU A 66 14.14 10.61 -2.81
N LYS A 67 14.48 10.30 -1.56
CA LYS A 67 15.86 10.26 -1.12
C LYS A 67 16.57 9.11 -1.81
N ARG A 68 17.64 9.43 -2.53
CA ARG A 68 18.55 8.44 -3.10
C ARG A 68 19.51 7.95 -2.03
N ASP A 69 19.75 6.64 -2.00
CA ASP A 69 20.87 6.07 -1.25
C ASP A 69 22.14 6.22 -2.10
N PRO A 70 23.16 6.99 -1.66
CA PRO A 70 24.38 7.17 -2.41
C PRO A 70 25.18 5.87 -2.58
N ASN A 71 24.95 4.87 -1.73
CA ASN A 71 25.65 3.58 -1.78
C ASN A 71 24.88 2.52 -2.56
N SER A 72 23.68 2.84 -3.06
CA SER A 72 22.87 1.91 -3.85
C SER A 72 22.89 2.27 -5.32
N LEU A 73 23.11 1.25 -6.16
CA LEU A 73 22.93 1.36 -7.61
C LEU A 73 21.44 1.30 -8.01
N LEU A 74 20.54 1.06 -7.05
CA LEU A 74 19.12 0.90 -7.32
C LEU A 74 18.40 2.26 -7.39
N TYR A 75 17.37 2.32 -8.22
CA TYR A 75 16.44 3.44 -8.21
C TYR A 75 15.72 3.55 -6.85
N PRO A 76 15.39 4.78 -6.40
CA PRO A 76 14.69 4.99 -5.13
C PRO A 76 13.23 4.49 -5.16
N ALA A 77 12.59 4.45 -6.33
CA ALA A 77 11.37 3.65 -6.52
C ALA A 77 11.75 2.26 -7.06
N LYS A 78 11.29 1.19 -6.40
CA LYS A 78 11.47 -0.18 -6.87
C LYS A 78 10.54 -0.45 -8.03
N ARG A 79 11.06 -1.10 -9.06
CA ARG A 79 10.37 -1.37 -10.31
C ARG A 79 10.54 -2.84 -10.62
N VAL A 80 9.59 -3.52 -11.25
CA VAL A 80 9.77 -4.89 -11.78
C VAL A 80 9.02 -5.02 -13.11
N LEU A 81 9.50 -5.93 -13.96
CA LEU A 81 8.83 -6.30 -15.21
C LEU A 81 8.07 -7.59 -14.99
N ILE A 82 6.81 -7.63 -15.44
CA ILE A 82 5.88 -8.76 -15.29
C ILE A 82 5.23 -9.03 -16.65
N PRO A 83 5.84 -9.86 -17.51
CA PRO A 83 5.27 -10.23 -18.81
C PRO A 83 3.99 -11.07 -18.65
N LEU A 84 3.96 -12.00 -17.70
CA LEU A 84 2.86 -12.97 -17.49
C LEU A 84 2.15 -12.73 -16.16
N GLY A 85 1.40 -11.63 -16.07
CA GLY A 85 0.75 -11.18 -14.83
C GLY A 85 -0.66 -11.72 -14.58
N ARG A 86 -1.20 -11.42 -13.39
CA ARG A 86 -2.60 -11.70 -12.98
C ARG A 86 -3.47 -10.44 -12.86
N SER A 87 -3.02 -9.31 -13.40
CA SER A 87 -3.78 -8.05 -13.32
C SER A 87 -4.99 -8.05 -14.25
N LEU A 88 -5.82 -7.01 -14.15
CA LEU A 88 -6.92 -6.78 -15.09
C LEU A 88 -6.41 -6.64 -16.54
N GLN A 89 -5.19 -6.13 -16.71
CA GLN A 89 -4.52 -5.97 -18.01
C GLN A 89 -3.68 -7.18 -18.44
N ARG A 90 -3.89 -8.37 -17.85
CA ARG A 90 -3.06 -9.56 -18.09
C ARG A 90 -2.97 -10.00 -19.56
N THR A 91 -3.97 -9.70 -20.38
CA THR A 91 -4.00 -10.04 -21.81
C THR A 91 -3.68 -8.87 -22.74
N ALA A 92 -3.44 -7.66 -22.21
CA ALA A 92 -3.29 -6.46 -23.02
C ALA A 92 -2.09 -6.49 -23.98
N ALA A 93 -1.05 -7.22 -23.61
CA ALA A 93 0.15 -7.38 -24.43
C ALA A 93 0.12 -8.64 -25.30
N ALA A 94 -0.97 -9.41 -25.37
CA ALA A 94 -1.01 -10.64 -26.16
C ALA A 94 -0.79 -10.34 -27.66
N PRO A 95 0.00 -11.15 -28.40
CA PRO A 95 0.86 -12.25 -27.93
C PRO A 95 2.27 -11.81 -27.45
N ASP A 96 2.58 -10.53 -27.59
CA ASP A 96 3.87 -9.87 -27.38
C ASP A 96 4.26 -9.61 -25.91
N TYR A 97 3.93 -10.52 -24.99
CA TYR A 97 4.09 -10.33 -23.54
C TYR A 97 5.49 -9.92 -23.09
N PHE A 98 6.53 -10.45 -23.75
CA PHE A 98 7.93 -10.17 -23.42
C PHE A 98 8.48 -8.93 -24.14
N LEU A 99 7.80 -8.43 -25.18
CA LEU A 99 8.14 -7.15 -25.81
C LEU A 99 7.50 -5.97 -25.06
N PHE A 100 6.33 -6.21 -24.45
CA PHE A 100 5.57 -5.20 -23.70
C PHE A 100 5.15 -5.73 -22.31
N PRO A 101 6.13 -6.08 -21.44
CA PRO A 101 5.82 -6.55 -20.10
C PRO A 101 5.16 -5.44 -19.28
N ARG A 102 4.24 -5.82 -18.37
CA ARG A 102 3.69 -4.85 -17.42
C ARG A 102 4.81 -4.40 -16.47
N VAL A 103 4.93 -3.10 -16.26
CA VAL A 103 5.80 -2.56 -15.23
C VAL A 103 5.00 -2.40 -13.94
N VAL A 104 5.58 -2.80 -12.81
CA VAL A 104 5.07 -2.44 -11.47
C VAL A 104 6.11 -1.61 -10.76
N VAL A 105 5.70 -0.46 -10.25
CA VAL A 105 6.50 0.49 -9.49
C VAL A 105 5.93 0.60 -8.08
N ALA A 106 6.79 0.53 -7.07
CA ALA A 106 6.46 0.79 -5.68
C ALA A 106 7.48 1.78 -5.10
N VAL A 107 6.98 2.79 -4.40
CA VAL A 107 7.85 3.73 -3.69
C VAL A 107 8.18 3.16 -2.32
N ASP A 108 9.44 2.78 -2.08
CA ASP A 108 9.91 2.28 -0.78
C ASP A 108 10.98 3.18 -0.15
N SER A 109 11.38 4.28 -0.81
CA SER A 109 12.34 5.25 -0.30
C SER A 109 11.65 6.44 0.38
N PRO A 110 12.26 7.03 1.44
CA PRO A 110 11.72 8.21 2.10
C PRO A 110 11.75 9.45 1.17
N PRO A 111 11.05 10.54 1.50
CA PRO A 111 11.08 11.76 0.69
C PRO A 111 12.48 12.37 0.62
N SER A 112 12.78 13.06 -0.47
CA SER A 112 14.07 13.73 -0.69
C SER A 112 14.32 14.91 0.25
N VAL A 113 13.24 15.55 0.72
CA VAL A 113 13.26 16.63 1.71
C VAL A 113 12.30 16.34 2.87
N PRO A 114 12.54 16.85 4.10
CA PRO A 114 11.68 16.57 5.26
C PRO A 114 10.21 16.98 5.09
N SER A 115 9.93 18.05 4.35
CA SER A 115 8.58 18.54 4.05
C SER A 115 7.93 17.90 2.80
N GLY A 116 8.64 16.96 2.17
CA GLY A 116 8.19 16.30 0.95
C GLY A 116 6.98 15.38 1.21
N LEU A 117 6.28 15.03 0.14
CA LEU A 117 5.16 14.09 0.23
C LEU A 117 5.65 12.72 0.73
N LEU A 118 4.93 12.15 1.69
CA LEU A 118 5.19 10.80 2.19
C LEU A 118 4.72 9.77 1.17
N LEU A 119 5.55 9.47 0.17
CA LEU A 119 5.21 8.49 -0.86
C LEU A 119 5.61 7.06 -0.48
N LYS A 120 6.56 6.91 0.46
CA LYS A 120 7.04 5.62 0.96
C LYS A 120 5.88 4.74 1.43
N ASP A 121 5.82 3.56 0.83
CA ASP A 121 4.82 2.51 1.02
C ASP A 121 3.38 2.96 0.69
N ARG A 122 3.21 4.14 0.07
CA ARG A 122 1.92 4.81 -0.14
C ARG A 122 1.58 5.08 -1.60
N LEU A 123 2.51 4.91 -2.53
CA LEU A 123 2.28 5.10 -3.96
C LEU A 123 2.81 3.90 -4.76
N TYR A 124 1.92 3.33 -5.58
CA TYR A 124 2.17 2.19 -6.45
C TYR A 124 1.58 2.48 -7.84
N ILE A 125 2.31 2.10 -8.89
CA ILE A 125 1.92 2.33 -10.28
C ILE A 125 2.15 1.03 -11.08
N GLY A 126 1.10 0.53 -11.73
CA GLY A 126 1.20 -0.44 -12.80
C GLY A 126 1.14 0.26 -14.15
N TYR A 127 2.05 -0.04 -15.07
CA TYR A 127 2.02 0.47 -16.44
C TYR A 127 1.94 -0.67 -17.43
N GLN A 128 1.02 -0.57 -18.38
CA GLN A 128 0.91 -1.49 -19.51
C GLN A 128 0.84 -0.70 -20.82
N GLU A 129 1.97 -0.65 -21.53
CA GLU A 129 2.16 0.14 -22.76
C GLU A 129 1.10 -0.18 -23.82
N LYS A 130 0.81 -1.47 -24.06
CA LYS A 130 -0.13 -1.86 -25.13
C LYS A 130 -1.58 -1.44 -24.88
N SER A 131 -1.91 -1.06 -23.65
CA SER A 131 -3.24 -0.54 -23.28
C SER A 131 -3.26 0.98 -23.09
N ASP A 132 -2.12 1.66 -23.18
CA ASP A 132 -1.97 3.10 -22.87
C ASP A 132 -2.52 3.49 -21.48
N VAL A 133 -2.37 2.60 -20.49
CA VAL A 133 -2.96 2.75 -19.16
C VAL A 133 -1.92 2.69 -18.05
N LEU A 134 -2.05 3.60 -17.09
CA LEU A 134 -1.50 3.47 -15.75
C LEU A 134 -2.60 3.06 -14.77
N GLU A 135 -2.33 2.02 -13.97
CA GLU A 135 -3.12 1.65 -12.80
C GLU A 135 -2.42 2.20 -11.57
N VAL A 136 -3.06 3.09 -10.82
CA VAL A 136 -2.45 3.77 -9.68
C VAL A 136 -3.18 3.39 -8.39
N ILE A 137 -2.41 3.01 -7.38
CA ILE A 137 -2.90 2.84 -6.02
C ILE A 137 -2.12 3.81 -5.14
N SER A 138 -2.81 4.79 -4.58
CA SER A 138 -2.14 5.82 -3.77
C SER A 138 -2.92 6.20 -2.53
N TYR A 139 -2.21 6.39 -1.41
CA TYR A 139 -2.84 6.64 -0.12
C TYR A 139 -3.43 8.05 -0.05
N ASN A 140 -4.60 8.18 0.57
CA ASN A 140 -5.22 9.45 0.91
C ASN A 140 -5.18 9.62 2.43
N GLU A 141 -4.25 10.45 2.89
CA GLU A 141 -4.02 10.71 4.32
C GLU A 141 -5.25 11.28 5.03
N SER A 142 -6.08 12.07 4.34
CA SER A 142 -7.29 12.66 4.94
C SER A 142 -8.41 11.63 5.10
N ALA A 143 -8.55 10.72 4.13
CA ALA A 143 -9.58 9.68 4.15
C ALA A 143 -9.13 8.38 4.85
N GLY A 144 -7.83 8.23 5.13
CA GLY A 144 -7.27 7.06 5.80
C GLY A 144 -7.31 5.75 4.98
N ARG A 145 -7.39 5.86 3.65
CA ARG A 145 -7.53 4.70 2.75
C ARG A 145 -6.70 4.87 1.48
N PHE A 146 -6.42 3.77 0.78
CA PHE A 146 -5.91 3.83 -0.58
C PHE A 146 -7.02 4.16 -1.57
N GLU A 147 -6.70 5.01 -2.53
CA GLU A 147 -7.52 5.29 -3.69
C GLU A 147 -6.98 4.53 -4.90
N PHE A 148 -7.90 4.06 -5.73
CA PHE A 148 -7.63 3.34 -6.97
C PHE A 148 -7.93 4.27 -8.12
N GLN A 149 -6.96 4.51 -8.99
CA GLN A 149 -7.09 5.42 -10.11
C GLN A 149 -6.60 4.77 -11.40
N LEU A 150 -7.17 5.19 -12.52
CA LEU A 150 -6.72 4.84 -13.87
C LEU A 150 -6.28 6.10 -14.58
N VAL A 151 -5.10 6.08 -15.18
CA VAL A 151 -4.69 7.08 -16.16
C VAL A 151 -4.85 6.45 -17.53
N LYS A 152 -5.80 6.92 -18.32
CA LYS A 152 -6.02 6.47 -19.71
C LYS A 152 -5.34 7.42 -20.69
N ASN A 153 -5.21 6.98 -21.94
CA ASN A 153 -4.57 7.75 -23.02
C ASN A 153 -3.11 8.13 -22.68
N TYR A 154 -2.40 7.26 -21.95
CA TYR A 154 -1.00 7.46 -21.60
C TYR A 154 -0.08 6.98 -22.73
N ARG A 155 -0.08 7.73 -23.84
CA ARG A 155 0.69 7.43 -25.07
C ARG A 155 1.14 8.70 -25.78
N ALA A 156 2.03 8.54 -26.77
CA ALA A 156 2.52 9.64 -27.57
C ALA A 156 1.37 10.37 -28.30
N GLY A 157 1.41 11.71 -28.28
CA GLY A 157 0.42 12.55 -28.95
C GLY A 157 -0.96 12.64 -28.27
N ALA A 158 -1.16 12.01 -27.11
CA ALA A 158 -2.43 12.06 -26.37
C ALA A 158 -2.28 12.80 -25.03
N LYS A 159 -3.38 13.39 -24.53
CA LYS A 159 -3.45 13.98 -23.19
C LYS A 159 -3.88 12.90 -22.19
N PRO A 160 -3.07 12.56 -21.16
CA PRO A 160 -3.47 11.61 -20.13
C PRO A 160 -4.74 12.06 -19.39
N GLN A 161 -5.64 11.12 -19.12
CA GLN A 161 -6.90 11.38 -18.41
C GLN A 161 -6.98 10.53 -17.15
N VAL A 162 -7.17 11.17 -16.00
CA VAL A 162 -7.21 10.51 -14.69
C VAL A 162 -8.64 10.27 -14.25
N PHE A 163 -8.93 9.04 -13.85
CA PHE A 163 -10.22 8.61 -13.32
C PHE A 163 -10.03 7.90 -11.98
N TYR A 164 -10.95 8.11 -11.04
CA TYR A 164 -11.10 7.19 -9.91
C TYR A 164 -11.76 5.91 -10.40
N ALA A 165 -11.15 4.77 -10.11
CA ALA A 165 -11.63 3.47 -10.54
C ALA A 165 -12.86 3.03 -9.74
N ASN A 166 -13.63 2.10 -10.30
CA ASN A 166 -14.71 1.45 -9.58
C ASN A 166 -14.13 0.57 -8.46
N ARG A 167 -14.32 0.96 -7.21
CA ARG A 167 -13.72 0.28 -6.05
C ARG A 167 -14.23 -1.13 -5.86
N THR A 168 -15.49 -1.41 -6.20
CA THR A 168 -16.05 -2.77 -6.16
C THR A 168 -15.25 -3.71 -7.06
N LEU A 169 -14.85 -3.25 -8.25
CA LEU A 169 -13.99 -4.05 -9.14
C LEU A 169 -12.59 -4.23 -8.56
N CYS A 170 -12.02 -3.20 -7.95
CA CYS A 170 -10.69 -3.28 -7.35
C CYS A 170 -10.65 -4.23 -6.15
N TYR A 171 -11.69 -4.22 -5.30
CA TYR A 171 -11.75 -4.99 -4.05
C TYR A 171 -11.90 -6.50 -4.27
N ALA A 172 -12.34 -6.93 -5.46
CA ALA A 172 -12.33 -8.35 -5.82
C ALA A 172 -10.94 -8.98 -5.66
N CYS A 173 -9.88 -8.23 -5.99
CA CYS A 173 -8.49 -8.63 -5.78
C CYS A 173 -7.88 -7.96 -4.53
N HIS A 174 -8.13 -6.66 -4.34
CA HIS A 174 -7.55 -5.85 -3.26
C HIS A 174 -8.45 -5.85 -2.01
N GLN A 175 -8.70 -7.03 -1.45
CA GLN A 175 -9.70 -7.23 -0.39
C GLN A 175 -9.44 -6.38 0.88
N ASN A 176 -8.18 -6.07 1.20
CA ASN A 176 -7.84 -5.18 2.31
C ASN A 176 -7.89 -3.67 1.93
N GLY A 177 -8.42 -3.34 0.75
CA GLY A 177 -8.48 -1.95 0.27
C GLY A 177 -7.12 -1.29 0.10
N ALA A 178 -6.08 -2.09 -0.15
CA ALA A 178 -4.66 -1.71 -0.14
C ALA A 178 -3.94 -2.41 -1.30
N PRO A 179 -2.70 -2.04 -1.68
CA PRO A 179 -1.96 -2.73 -2.74
C PRO A 179 -1.77 -4.21 -2.41
N ILE A 180 -1.67 -5.02 -3.47
CA ILE A 180 -1.29 -6.44 -3.39
C ILE A 180 -0.17 -6.69 -4.40
N PHE A 181 0.63 -7.71 -4.12
CA PHE A 181 1.67 -8.17 -5.03
C PHE A 181 1.81 -9.68 -4.94
N SER A 182 2.50 -10.23 -5.93
CA SER A 182 2.78 -11.65 -6.03
C SER A 182 3.50 -12.15 -4.78
N ARG A 183 3.12 -13.34 -4.31
CA ARG A 183 3.83 -14.02 -3.24
C ARG A 183 5.18 -14.52 -3.78
N ALA A 184 6.16 -14.66 -2.89
CA ALA A 184 7.40 -15.35 -3.22
C ALA A 184 7.09 -16.74 -3.80
N LEU A 185 7.81 -17.22 -4.82
CA LEU A 185 9.13 -16.77 -5.29
C LEU A 185 9.15 -15.70 -6.40
N TRP A 186 7.99 -15.10 -6.75
CA TRP A 186 7.86 -14.06 -7.80
C TRP A 186 8.25 -14.53 -9.21
N ASP A 187 7.88 -15.77 -9.55
CA ASP A 187 8.20 -16.40 -10.82
C ASP A 187 7.68 -15.66 -12.06
N GLU A 188 6.61 -14.87 -11.90
CA GLU A 188 6.06 -14.03 -12.97
C GLU A 188 6.88 -12.76 -13.26
N THR A 189 7.89 -12.45 -12.44
CA THR A 189 8.70 -11.24 -12.56
C THR A 189 10.04 -11.52 -13.20
N ASN A 190 10.74 -10.46 -13.59
CA ASN A 190 12.10 -10.54 -14.11
C ASN A 190 13.18 -10.85 -13.06
N ALA A 191 12.82 -11.21 -11.82
CA ALA A 191 13.72 -11.89 -10.89
C ALA A 191 13.84 -13.40 -11.18
N ASN A 192 12.92 -13.98 -11.97
CA ASN A 192 13.05 -15.34 -12.47
C ASN A 192 14.06 -15.35 -13.66
N PRO A 193 15.13 -16.16 -13.60
CA PRO A 193 16.17 -16.18 -14.64
C PRO A 193 15.63 -16.52 -16.05
N LYS A 194 14.60 -17.37 -16.14
CA LYS A 194 13.97 -17.70 -17.44
C LYS A 194 13.22 -16.51 -18.02
N VAL A 195 12.49 -15.78 -17.18
CA VAL A 195 11.80 -14.55 -17.58
C VAL A 195 12.80 -13.49 -18.00
N ALA A 196 13.87 -13.29 -17.21
CA ALA A 196 14.94 -12.34 -17.53
C ALA A 196 15.60 -12.67 -18.89
N ALA A 197 15.93 -13.93 -19.15
CA ALA A 197 16.53 -14.34 -20.42
C ALA A 197 15.62 -14.03 -21.64
N LEU A 198 14.32 -14.28 -21.53
CA LEU A 198 13.35 -13.97 -22.58
C LEU A 198 13.18 -12.46 -22.79
N LEU A 199 13.21 -11.68 -21.71
CA LEU A 199 13.19 -10.22 -21.79
C LEU A 199 14.47 -9.67 -22.44
N SER A 200 15.65 -10.17 -22.04
CA SER A 200 16.94 -9.81 -22.64
C SER A 200 17.00 -10.13 -24.13
N ALA A 201 16.47 -11.29 -24.54
CA ALA A 201 16.41 -11.70 -25.94
C ALA A 201 15.58 -10.76 -26.84
N SER A 202 14.68 -9.96 -26.25
CA SER A 202 13.88 -8.98 -26.97
C SER A 202 14.66 -7.73 -27.42
N GLY A 203 15.82 -7.44 -26.80
CA GLY A 203 16.65 -6.26 -27.08
C GLY A 203 16.02 -4.92 -26.70
N LYS A 204 14.93 -4.89 -25.93
CA LYS A 204 14.26 -3.66 -25.47
C LYS A 204 14.95 -3.04 -24.26
N ASP A 205 14.89 -1.71 -24.15
CA ASP A 205 15.42 -0.94 -23.03
C ASP A 205 14.50 -0.95 -21.78
N PHE A 206 13.22 -1.31 -21.96
CA PHE A 206 12.21 -1.38 -20.89
C PHE A 206 12.18 -0.14 -19.99
N TYR A 207 12.25 1.05 -20.60
CA TYR A 207 12.21 2.34 -19.89
C TYR A 207 13.39 2.50 -18.89
N GLY A 208 14.55 1.95 -19.23
CA GLY A 208 15.75 1.90 -18.37
C GLY A 208 15.65 0.89 -17.21
N ILE A 209 14.73 -0.07 -17.27
CA ILE A 209 14.58 -1.11 -16.23
C ILE A 209 15.36 -2.34 -16.68
N PRO A 210 16.46 -2.72 -15.99
CA PRO A 210 17.26 -3.85 -16.42
C PRO A 210 16.45 -5.16 -16.37
N PRO A 211 16.46 -5.97 -17.45
CA PRO A 211 15.83 -7.29 -17.50
C PRO A 211 16.36 -8.23 -16.43
N GLU A 212 17.67 -8.24 -16.22
CA GLU A 212 18.32 -9.08 -15.22
C GLU A 212 18.33 -8.41 -13.85
N ARG A 213 17.97 -9.18 -12.81
CA ARG A 213 18.04 -8.75 -11.40
C ARG A 213 17.84 -9.90 -10.42
N GLY A 214 18.20 -9.63 -9.18
CA GLY A 214 17.91 -10.50 -8.04
C GLY A 214 16.48 -10.39 -7.52
N VAL A 215 16.22 -11.24 -6.52
CA VAL A 215 14.94 -11.29 -5.77
C VAL A 215 14.77 -10.15 -4.76
N ASP A 216 15.81 -9.35 -4.55
CA ASP A 216 15.85 -8.23 -3.60
C ASP A 216 14.81 -7.14 -3.94
N ILE A 217 14.62 -6.84 -5.23
CA ILE A 217 13.65 -5.84 -5.68
C ILE A 217 12.19 -6.27 -5.47
N PRO A 218 11.72 -7.43 -5.98
CA PRO A 218 10.37 -7.87 -5.69
C PRO A 218 10.14 -8.13 -4.19
N TYR A 219 11.17 -8.56 -3.45
CA TYR A 219 11.10 -8.65 -1.99
C TYR A 219 10.87 -7.29 -1.33
N ALA A 220 11.60 -6.25 -1.73
CA ALA A 220 11.39 -4.89 -1.22
C ALA A 220 9.97 -4.39 -1.51
N ILE A 221 9.42 -4.69 -2.69
CA ILE A 221 8.02 -4.38 -3.04
C ILE A 221 7.04 -5.13 -2.13
N ASP A 222 7.21 -6.45 -1.95
CA ASP A 222 6.36 -7.26 -1.06
C ASP A 222 6.38 -6.72 0.39
N ILE A 223 7.56 -6.37 0.88
CA ILE A 223 7.74 -5.78 2.20
C ILE A 223 7.09 -4.39 2.32
N ALA A 224 7.18 -3.54 1.28
CA ALA A 224 6.47 -2.26 1.24
C ALA A 224 4.95 -2.44 1.30
N ILE A 225 4.44 -3.44 0.58
CA ILE A 225 3.01 -3.75 0.54
C ILE A 225 2.52 -4.30 1.87
N LYS A 226 3.31 -5.14 2.55
CA LYS A 226 2.98 -5.61 3.91
C LYS A 226 2.82 -4.43 4.88
N ARG A 227 3.70 -3.42 4.81
CA ARG A 227 3.56 -2.18 5.61
C ARG A 227 2.33 -1.37 5.20
N ALA A 228 2.09 -1.21 3.91
CA ALA A 228 0.94 -0.49 3.36
C ALA A 228 -0.39 -1.08 3.84
N ASN A 229 -0.49 -2.40 3.89
CA ASN A 229 -1.68 -3.12 4.37
C ASN A 229 -2.01 -2.84 5.85
N GLY A 230 -1.08 -2.28 6.63
CA GLY A 230 -1.28 -1.85 8.01
C GLY A 230 -1.74 -0.40 8.19
N PHE A 231 -1.76 0.43 7.14
CA PHE A 231 -2.01 1.87 7.30
C PHE A 231 -3.42 2.21 7.74
N ALA A 232 -4.46 1.61 7.15
CA ALA A 232 -5.84 1.86 7.56
C ALA A 232 -6.05 1.56 9.06
N LEU A 233 -5.50 0.45 9.54
CA LEU A 233 -5.54 0.09 10.96
C LEU A 233 -4.78 1.09 11.81
N THR A 234 -3.53 1.40 11.45
CA THR A 234 -2.67 2.29 12.23
C THR A 234 -3.29 3.69 12.33
N GLN A 235 -3.82 4.21 11.22
CA GLN A 235 -4.47 5.51 11.20
C GLN A 235 -5.75 5.53 12.02
N ARG A 236 -6.60 4.51 11.90
CA ARG A 236 -7.82 4.40 12.72
C ARG A 236 -7.50 4.36 14.20
N LEU A 237 -6.53 3.54 14.61
CA LEU A 237 -6.07 3.49 16.00
C LEU A 237 -5.55 4.85 16.50
N TRP A 238 -4.82 5.58 15.66
CA TRP A 238 -4.30 6.91 16.02
C TRP A 238 -5.42 7.96 16.17
N GLN A 239 -6.37 7.96 15.25
CA GLN A 239 -7.46 8.94 15.23
C GLN A 239 -8.49 8.65 16.33
N GLU A 240 -8.95 7.40 16.41
CA GLU A 240 -10.12 6.99 17.19
C GLU A 240 -9.75 6.28 18.51
N GLY A 241 -8.60 5.59 18.56
CA GLY A 241 -8.28 4.66 19.66
C GLY A 241 -8.14 5.30 21.04
N CYS A 242 -7.85 6.61 21.11
CA CYS A 242 -7.79 7.37 22.36
C CYS A 242 -9.03 8.26 22.60
N GLY A 243 -10.06 8.18 21.76
CA GLY A 243 -11.25 9.03 21.89
C GLY A 243 -11.05 10.48 21.44
N GLY A 244 -11.62 11.43 22.18
CA GLY A 244 -11.73 12.85 21.79
C GLY A 244 -10.43 13.67 21.83
N LYS A 245 -10.55 14.99 22.05
CA LYS A 245 -9.43 15.95 22.15
C LYS A 245 -9.20 16.45 23.57
N ASP A 246 -9.84 15.84 24.55
CA ASP A 246 -9.70 16.18 25.96
C ASP A 246 -8.36 15.72 26.54
N ARG A 247 -8.03 16.22 27.74
CA ARG A 247 -6.73 15.96 28.37
C ARG A 247 -6.43 14.46 28.58
N PRO A 248 -7.38 13.59 28.97
CA PRO A 248 -7.20 12.15 28.96
C PRO A 248 -6.81 11.58 27.59
N ALA A 249 -7.52 11.93 26.52
CA ALA A 249 -7.22 11.44 25.18
C ALA A 249 -5.84 11.91 24.68
N LEU A 250 -5.44 13.14 24.98
CA LEU A 250 -4.11 13.66 24.67
C LEU A 250 -3.00 12.87 25.39
N ARG A 251 -3.19 12.54 26.68
CA ARG A 251 -2.25 11.69 27.44
C ARG A 251 -2.16 10.28 26.87
N CYS A 252 -3.30 9.70 26.47
CA CYS A 252 -3.35 8.41 25.79
C CYS A 252 -2.51 8.44 24.50
N ARG A 253 -2.71 9.45 23.64
CA ARG A 253 -1.94 9.59 22.39
C ARG A 253 -0.44 9.80 22.63
N ALA A 254 -0.06 10.58 23.63
CA ALA A 254 1.34 10.76 24.01
C ALA A 254 1.98 9.43 24.49
N GLY A 255 1.23 8.63 25.25
CA GLY A 255 1.65 7.29 25.67
C GLY A 255 1.81 6.33 24.48
N LEU A 256 0.84 6.32 23.56
CA LEU A 256 0.91 5.53 22.33
C LEU A 256 2.11 5.91 21.46
N PHE A 257 2.36 7.22 21.29
CA PHE A 257 3.53 7.72 20.57
C PHE A 257 4.84 7.27 21.22
N THR A 258 4.93 7.37 22.56
CA THR A 258 6.11 6.90 23.31
C THR A 258 6.33 5.40 23.12
N ALA A 259 5.26 4.60 23.16
CA ALA A 259 5.34 3.15 22.94
C ALA A 259 5.78 2.83 21.49
N ALA A 260 5.22 3.52 20.50
CA ALA A 260 5.59 3.36 19.10
C ALA A 260 7.06 3.72 18.86
N LEU A 261 7.55 4.83 19.45
CA LEU A 261 8.95 5.24 19.37
C LEU A 261 9.88 4.21 19.99
N ARG A 262 9.55 3.70 21.19
CA ARG A 262 10.33 2.64 21.86
C ARG A 262 10.39 1.37 21.02
N HIS A 263 9.27 0.97 20.42
CA HIS A 263 9.21 -0.18 19.54
C HIS A 263 10.09 0.00 18.31
N ALA A 264 10.03 1.17 17.67
CA ALA A 264 10.87 1.51 16.52
C ALA A 264 12.37 1.51 16.86
N LEU A 265 12.74 2.09 18.01
CA LEU A 265 14.14 2.12 18.49
C LEU A 265 14.66 0.75 18.96
N SER A 266 13.76 -0.23 19.19
CA SER A 266 14.13 -1.59 19.57
C SER A 266 14.23 -2.54 18.37
N ASP A 267 14.26 -2.03 17.13
CA ASP A 267 14.16 -2.81 15.89
C ASP A 267 12.97 -3.79 15.88
N GLY A 268 11.86 -3.35 16.47
CA GLY A 268 10.66 -4.18 16.60
C GLY A 268 10.78 -5.34 17.61
N ARG A 269 11.91 -5.49 18.32
CA ARG A 269 12.02 -6.45 19.43
C ARG A 269 11.05 -6.04 20.53
N LYS A 270 10.29 -7.02 21.03
CA LYS A 270 9.39 -6.82 22.18
C LYS A 270 10.25 -6.59 23.42
N GLY A 271 10.61 -5.34 23.71
CA GLY A 271 11.05 -4.98 25.05
C GLY A 271 9.93 -5.26 26.03
N THR A 272 10.21 -5.98 27.11
CA THR A 272 9.30 -6.14 28.25
C THR A 272 9.17 -4.81 28.97
N VAL A 273 8.36 -3.90 28.43
CA VAL A 273 8.05 -2.63 29.07
C VAL A 273 6.62 -2.73 29.53
N ALA A 274 6.44 -2.84 30.86
CA ALA A 274 5.14 -2.71 31.48
C ALA A 274 4.49 -1.40 30.98
N PRO A 275 3.20 -1.43 30.59
CA PRO A 275 2.51 -0.19 30.22
C PRO A 275 2.66 0.81 31.37
N PRO A 276 2.79 2.12 31.09
CA PRO A 276 2.68 3.11 32.15
C PRO A 276 1.38 2.82 32.89
N LYS A 277 1.43 2.72 34.23
CA LYS A 277 0.25 2.52 35.07
C LYS A 277 -0.74 3.64 34.79
N ALA A 278 -1.61 3.45 33.80
CA ALA A 278 -2.87 4.14 33.75
C ALA A 278 -3.61 3.66 35.00
N THR A 279 -4.14 4.59 35.79
CA THR A 279 -5.11 4.29 36.86
C THR A 279 -6.45 3.80 36.28
N ALA A 280 -6.40 3.05 35.18
CA ALA A 280 -7.51 2.33 34.58
C ALA A 280 -7.18 0.84 34.71
N THR A 281 -8.12 0.12 35.32
CA THR A 281 -8.11 -1.32 35.59
C THR A 281 -7.51 -2.13 34.43
N PRO A 282 -6.56 -3.04 34.68
CA PRO A 282 -5.81 -3.70 33.61
C PRO A 282 -6.68 -4.77 32.92
N LEU A 283 -6.88 -4.61 31.61
CA LEU A 283 -7.28 -5.71 30.72
C LEU A 283 -6.00 -6.34 30.16
N CYS A 284 -5.60 -7.47 30.73
CA CYS A 284 -4.51 -8.29 30.18
C CYS A 284 -4.99 -9.00 28.91
N PHE A 285 -4.53 -8.56 27.74
CA PHE A 285 -4.59 -9.36 26.53
C PHE A 285 -3.46 -10.40 26.57
N VAL A 286 -3.79 -11.65 26.83
CA VAL A 286 -2.91 -12.79 26.55
C VAL A 286 -3.34 -13.33 25.17
N PRO A 287 -2.58 -13.11 24.09
CA PRO A 287 -2.87 -13.79 22.84
C PRO A 287 -2.55 -15.28 23.04
N LYS A 288 -3.57 -16.15 22.88
CA LYS A 288 -3.33 -17.58 22.75
C LYS A 288 -2.48 -17.82 21.50
N PRO A 289 -1.47 -18.72 21.54
CA PRO A 289 -0.85 -19.21 20.33
C PRO A 289 -1.91 -19.94 19.51
N VAL A 290 -2.03 -19.59 18.23
CA VAL A 290 -2.82 -20.35 17.27
C VAL A 290 -1.88 -21.39 16.69
N ASP A 291 -1.95 -22.61 17.19
CA ASP A 291 -1.27 -23.73 16.57
C ASP A 291 -1.91 -23.96 15.20
N ALA A 292 -1.12 -23.74 14.14
CA ALA A 292 -1.49 -24.07 12.78
C ALA A 292 -1.16 -25.54 12.51
N GLY A 293 -2.18 -26.38 12.44
CA GLY A 293 -2.14 -27.73 11.87
C GLY A 293 -3.42 -27.98 11.08
N PRO A 294 -3.36 -28.66 9.91
CA PRO A 294 -4.49 -28.70 8.98
C PRO A 294 -5.48 -29.83 9.31
N ALA A 295 -6.75 -29.59 8.96
CA ALA A 295 -7.82 -30.54 8.60
C ALA A 295 -9.12 -30.43 9.41
N ASP A 296 -10.20 -30.20 8.65
CA ASP A 296 -11.56 -30.75 8.74
C ASP A 296 -12.52 -30.37 9.90
N TRP A 297 -13.59 -29.64 9.52
CA TRP A 297 -14.94 -29.71 10.16
C TRP A 297 -15.64 -30.96 9.56
N PRO A 298 -16.59 -31.69 10.22
CA PRO A 298 -17.58 -31.13 11.14
C PRO A 298 -18.05 -31.97 12.36
N SER A 299 -18.49 -31.29 13.44
CA SER A 299 -19.71 -31.54 14.24
C SER A 299 -19.60 -31.28 15.77
N ALA A 300 -20.60 -30.53 16.27
CA ALA A 300 -21.20 -30.48 17.61
C ALA A 300 -20.41 -30.85 18.89
N ARG A 301 -20.26 -29.89 19.81
CA ARG A 301 -21.08 -29.78 21.05
C ARG A 301 -20.63 -28.60 21.93
N ARG A 302 -21.61 -27.95 22.56
CA ARG A 302 -21.42 -26.88 23.57
C ARG A 302 -20.91 -27.49 24.87
N THR A 303 -19.87 -26.89 25.44
CA THR A 303 -19.60 -26.97 26.88
C THR A 303 -19.11 -25.61 27.37
N SER A 304 -19.83 -25.04 28.34
CA SER A 304 -19.56 -23.75 28.97
C SER A 304 -18.26 -23.77 29.78
N PRO A 305 -17.46 -22.68 29.83
CA PRO A 305 -16.30 -22.63 30.71
C PRO A 305 -16.66 -22.18 32.13
N ILE A 306 -16.12 -22.91 33.09
CA ILE A 306 -16.08 -22.60 34.53
C ILE A 306 -15.09 -21.45 34.75
N ALA A 307 -15.51 -20.42 35.49
CA ALA A 307 -14.65 -19.32 35.93
C ALA A 307 -14.02 -19.64 37.30
N ILE A 308 -12.69 -19.54 37.41
CA ILE A 308 -11.97 -19.55 38.69
C ILE A 308 -11.27 -18.18 38.84
N PRO A 309 -11.46 -17.46 39.96
CA PRO A 309 -10.82 -16.17 40.19
C PRO A 309 -9.41 -16.32 40.79
N CYS A 310 -8.45 -15.51 40.33
CA CYS A 310 -7.20 -15.30 41.07
C CYS A 310 -7.37 -14.14 42.06
N ARG A 311 -7.06 -14.42 43.34
CA ARG A 311 -7.10 -13.48 44.47
C ARG A 311 -5.81 -12.63 44.53
N ILE A 312 -6.06 -11.33 44.76
CA ILE A 312 -5.30 -10.24 45.40
C ILE A 312 -3.80 -10.16 45.12
#